data_AF-A0A1V4QAE7-F1
#
_entry.id   AF-A0A1V4QAE7-F1
#
_cell.length_a   1.000
_cell.length_b   1.000
_cell.length_c   1.000
_cell.angle_alpha   90.00
_cell.angle_beta   90.00
_cell.angle_gamma   90.00
#
_symmetry.space_group_name_H-M   'P 1'
#
loop_
_entity.id
_entity.type
_entity.pdbx_description
1 polymer ?
#
loop_
_entity_poly.entity_id
_entity_poly.type
_entity_poly.pdbx_seq_one_letter_code
_entity_poly.pdbx_strand_id
1 'polypeptide(L)' 'MTVAASLARVIEDRIGGDLPVHLTAWDGSTAGPDDAPHVVLYSRDALRRMLWHPGELGAA' A
#
# COMPACT_ATOMS: atom_id res chain seq x y z
N MET A 1 0.59 -8.19 14.12
CA MET A 1 0.92 -7.15 13.13
C MET A 1 -0.10 -7.25 12.01
N THR A 2 -0.70 -6.13 11.61
CA THR A 2 -1.67 -6.07 10.52
C THR A 2 -0.97 -6.02 9.16
N VAL A 3 -1.68 -6.35 8.07
CA VAL A 3 -1.09 -6.32 6.72
C VAL A 3 -0.72 -4.88 6.33
N ALA A 4 -1.60 -3.90 6.56
CA ALA A 4 -1.34 -2.51 6.21
C ALA A 4 -0.12 -1.95 6.94
N ALA A 5 0.04 -2.22 8.25
CA ALA A 5 1.20 -1.77 9.01
C ALA A 5 2.51 -2.44 8.53
N SER A 6 2.46 -3.72 8.17
CA SER A 6 3.62 -4.42 7.63
C SER A 6 4.06 -3.84 6.29
N LEU A 7 3.09 -3.49 5.43
CA LEU A 7 3.37 -2.92 4.12
C LEU A 7 3.86 -1.47 4.22
N ALA A 8 3.23 -0.66 5.09
CA ALA A 8 3.64 0.71 5.37
C ALA A 8 5.10 0.78 5.78
N ARG A 9 5.51 -0.06 6.75
CA ARG A 9 6.91 -0.11 7.20
C ARG A 9 7.91 -0.39 6.07
N VAL A 10 7.61 -1.35 5.18
CA VAL A 10 8.48 -1.67 4.04
C VAL A 10 8.58 -0.50 3.05
N ILE A 11 7.48 0.21 2.84
CA ILE A 11 7.42 1.37 1.95
C ILE A 11 8.19 2.55 2.58
N GLU A 12 7.95 2.85 3.85
CA GLU A 12 8.61 3.91 4.62
C GLU A 12 10.14 3.68 4.65
N ASP A 13 10.59 2.46 4.93
CA ASP A 13 12.00 2.07 4.89
C ASP A 13 12.62 2.30 3.48
N ARG A 14 11.82 2.19 2.41
CA ARG A 14 12.28 2.36 1.03
C ARG A 14 12.31 3.81 0.56
N ILE A 15 11.34 4.63 0.99
CA ILE A 15 11.24 6.05 0.62
C ILE A 15 11.98 6.98 1.59
N GLY A 16 12.32 6.50 2.79
CA GLY A 16 13.04 7.26 3.81
C GLY A 16 12.17 8.31 4.53
N GLY A 17 10.87 8.04 4.68
CA GLY A 17 9.91 8.97 5.28
C GLY A 17 8.52 8.34 5.42
N ASP A 18 7.56 9.13 5.89
CA ASP A 18 6.20 8.68 6.18
C ASP A 18 5.45 8.24 4.91
N LEU A 19 4.53 7.28 5.06
CA LEU A 19 3.70 6.78 3.98
C LEU A 19 2.85 7.93 3.37
N PRO A 20 2.99 8.25 2.07
CA PRO A 20 2.33 9.41 1.45
C PRO A 20 0.86 9.15 1.07
N VAL A 21 0.29 8.02 1.50
CA VAL A 21 -1.06 7.56 1.15
C VAL A 21 -1.77 6.98 2.36
N HIS A 22 -3.09 7.07 2.38
CA HIS A 22 -3.91 6.26 3.27
C HIS A 22 -4.05 4.88 2.64
N LEU A 23 -3.47 3.83 3.21
CA LEU A 23 -3.51 2.47 2.68
C LEU A 23 -4.57 1.65 3.39
N THR A 24 -5.43 0.96 2.65
CA THR A 24 -6.27 -0.14 3.17
C THR A 24 -5.88 -1.46 2.52
N ALA A 25 -5.58 -2.46 3.34
CA ALA A 25 -5.22 -3.79 2.87
C ALA A 25 -6.45 -4.73 2.79
N TRP A 26 -6.28 -5.86 2.12
CA TRP A 26 -7.33 -6.87 1.91
C TRP A 26 -7.81 -7.55 3.21
N ASP A 27 -7.09 -7.42 4.32
CA ASP A 27 -7.52 -7.85 5.66
C ASP A 27 -8.38 -6.79 6.38
N GLY A 28 -8.67 -5.66 5.72
CA GLY A 28 -9.42 -4.53 6.25
C GLY A 28 -8.60 -3.58 7.12
N SER A 29 -7.31 -3.86 7.35
CA SER A 29 -6.45 -2.98 8.12
C SER A 29 -6.04 -1.74 7.33
N THR A 30 -5.78 -0.65 8.05
CA THR A 30 -5.35 0.63 7.46
C THR A 30 -4.00 1.12 8.02
N ALA A 31 -3.30 1.95 7.24
CA ALA A 31 -2.07 2.61 7.65
C ALA A 31 -1.85 3.93 6.87
N GLY A 32 -1.15 4.89 7.47
CA GLY A 32 -0.87 6.20 6.87
C GLY A 32 -1.86 7.30 7.29
N PRO A 33 -1.64 8.54 6.84
CA PRO A 33 -2.45 9.70 7.21
C PRO A 33 -3.88 9.60 6.65
N ASP A 34 -4.89 10.04 7.41
CA ASP A 34 -6.30 10.02 6.98
C ASP A 34 -6.63 11.08 5.91
N ASP A 35 -5.79 12.11 5.78
CA ASP A 35 -5.93 13.21 4.81
C ASP A 35 -5.15 12.98 3.51
N ALA A 36 -4.43 11.85 3.40
CA ALA A 36 -3.67 11.48 2.22
C ALA A 36 -4.54 10.76 1.17
N PRO A 37 -4.12 10.70 -0.12
CA PRO A 37 -4.82 9.94 -1.14
C PRO A 37 -5.03 8.48 -0.72
N HIS A 38 -6.26 7.97 -0.90
CA HIS A 38 -6.64 6.63 -0.44
C HIS A 38 -6.30 5.57 -1.50
N VAL A 39 -5.48 4.59 -1.11
CA VAL A 39 -5.12 3.42 -1.91
C VAL A 39 -5.68 2.16 -1.26
N VAL A 40 -6.45 1.39 -2.02
CA VAL A 40 -7.02 0.12 -1.55
C VAL A 40 -6.37 -1.04 -2.29
N LEU A 41 -5.77 -1.97 -1.54
CA LEU A 41 -5.26 -3.23 -2.07
C LEU A 41 -6.30 -4.33 -1.90
N TYR A 42 -7.08 -4.55 -2.97
CA TYR A 42 -8.18 -5.51 -2.96
C TYR A 42 -7.76 -6.98 -2.83
N SER A 43 -6.52 -7.33 -3.17
CA SER A 43 -6.03 -8.71 -3.01
C SER A 43 -4.51 -8.80 -2.91
N ARG A 44 -4.03 -9.87 -2.28
CA ARG A 44 -2.60 -10.21 -2.20
C ARG A 44 -2.00 -10.46 -3.59
N ASP A 45 -2.79 -11.01 -4.50
CA ASP A 45 -2.32 -11.36 -5.84
C ASP A 45 -2.15 -10.12 -6.74
N ALA A 46 -2.99 -9.09 -6.55
CA ALA A 46 -2.78 -7.79 -7.18
C ALA A 46 -1.44 -7.16 -6.75
N LEU A 47 -1.13 -7.20 -5.45
CA LEU A 47 0.15 -6.72 -4.92
C LEU A 47 1.33 -7.50 -5.50
N ARG A 48 1.24 -8.84 -5.55
CA ARG A 48 2.29 -9.67 -6.19
C ARG A 48 2.47 -9.32 -7.66
N ARG A 49 1.37 -9.16 -8.41
CA ARG A 49 1.43 -8.76 -9.82
C ARG A 49 2.10 -7.40 -9.98
N MET A 50 1.78 -6.42 -9.13
CA MET A 50 2.42 -5.10 -9.13
C MET A 50 3.93 -5.18 -8.90
N LEU A 51 4.39 -6.03 -7.98
CA LEU A 51 5.82 -6.17 -7.69
C LEU A 51 6.62 -6.79 -8.85
N TRP A 52 6.00 -7.66 -9.65
CA TRP A 52 6.66 -8.31 -10.80
C TRP A 52 6.39 -7.60 -12.14
N HIS A 53 5.33 -6.80 -12.23
CA HIS A 53 4.92 -6.02 -13.41
C HIS A 53 4.48 -4.60 -13.02
N PRO A 54 5.41 -3.75 -12.54
CA PRO A 54 5.08 -2.44 -11.94
C PRO A 54 4.54 -1.39 -12.93
N GLY A 55 4.42 -1.70 -14.22
CA GLY A 55 4.02 -0.76 -15.27
C GLY A 55 2.52 -0.73 -15.62
N GLU A 56 1.70 -1.65 -15.10
CA GLU A 56 0.28 -1.77 -15.53
C GLU A 56 -0.73 -1.05 -14.61
N LEU A 57 -0.28 -0.44 -13.52
CA LEU A 57 -1.16 0.32 -12.63
C LEU A 57 -1.13 1.80 -13.01
N GLY A 58 -1.70 2.11 -14.16
CA GLY A 58 -2.21 3.45 -14.43
C GLY A 58 -3.42 3.66 -13.52
N ALA A 59 -3.38 4.68 -12.65
CA ALA A 59 -4.58 5.17 -11.97
C ALA A 59 -5.63 5.49 -13.05
N ALA A 60 -6.65 4.65 -13.17
CA ALA A 60 -7.81 4.88 -14.00
C ALA A 60 -8.85 5.68 -13.23
#